data_AF-A0A8T5U7M4-F1
#
_entry.id   AF-A0A8T5U7M4-F1
#
_cell.length_a   1.000
_cell.length_b   1.000
_cell.length_c   1.000
_cell.angle_alpha   90.00
_cell.angle_beta   90.00
_cell.angle_gamma   90.00
#
_symmetry.space_group_name_H-M   'P 1'
#
loop_
_entity.id
_entity.type
_entity.pdbx_description
1 polymer ?
#
loop_
_entity_poly.entity_id
_entity_poly.type
_entity_poly.pdbx_seq_one_letter_code
_entity_poly.pdbx_strand_id
1 'polypeptide(L)'
;MPENKVKKYFSLIEAWAWCEICTEMVDMRVDKDEIKAGLKMGIYTKEHRHVNPHPDPEDVDEVSNQEHSIFIYINDNYDITGVRSFFGDSPSMSEVGAGSIEEGGEVRIPIVVKEVQPMSVQLGMISMDEFKLLKVCDGMNSVEQCAEIAQKPTDKIEKMLEKLRKKGLVKVIKRTSG
;
A
#
# COMPACT_ATOMS: atom_id res chain seq x y z
N MET A 1 0.98 12.94 -25.19
CA MET A 1 2.18 12.40 -24.50
C MET A 1 2.78 11.32 -25.40
N PRO A 2 4.12 11.26 -25.59
CA PRO A 2 4.73 10.20 -26.37
C PRO A 2 4.41 8.85 -25.70
N GLU A 3 3.92 7.87 -26.46
CA GLU A 3 3.79 6.51 -25.97
C GLU A 3 5.17 6.00 -25.54
N ASN A 4 5.33 5.69 -24.25
CA ASN A 4 6.52 5.03 -23.75
C ASN A 4 6.56 3.60 -24.33
N LYS A 5 7.24 3.43 -25.47
CA LYS A 5 7.36 2.15 -26.18
C LYS A 5 7.97 1.05 -25.30
N VAL A 6 8.79 1.41 -24.30
CA VAL A 6 9.42 0.45 -23.37
C VAL A 6 8.36 -0.33 -22.58
N LYS A 7 7.26 0.33 -22.19
CA LYS A 7 6.16 -0.32 -21.46
C LYS A 7 5.55 -1.50 -22.20
N LYS A 8 5.66 -1.55 -23.53
CA LYS A 8 5.15 -2.68 -24.32
C LYS A 8 6.03 -3.93 -24.20
N TYR A 9 7.35 -3.76 -24.12
CA TYR A 9 8.31 -4.85 -24.37
C TYR A 9 8.99 -5.43 -23.14
N PHE A 10 8.96 -4.77 -21.98
CA PHE A 10 9.50 -5.38 -20.76
C PHE A 10 8.62 -6.55 -20.31
N SER A 11 9.23 -7.53 -19.64
CA SER A 11 8.56 -8.67 -18.99
C SER A 11 8.70 -8.66 -17.47
N LEU A 12 9.67 -7.90 -16.94
CA LEU A 12 10.04 -7.87 -15.53
C LEU A 12 10.24 -6.43 -15.04
N ILE A 13 9.84 -6.16 -13.81
CA ILE A 13 10.25 -4.98 -13.04
C ILE A 13 11.24 -5.43 -11.96
N GLU A 14 12.39 -4.79 -11.90
CA GLU A 14 13.31 -4.85 -10.75
C GLU A 14 13.05 -3.61 -9.89
N ALA A 15 12.28 -3.80 -8.83
CA ALA A 15 11.97 -2.76 -7.86
C ALA A 15 13.05 -2.73 -6.78
N TRP A 16 13.49 -1.53 -6.44
CA TRP A 16 14.33 -1.28 -5.27
C TRP A 16 13.49 -0.48 -4.29
N ALA A 17 13.19 -1.07 -3.14
CA ALA A 17 12.28 -0.52 -2.16
C ALA A 17 12.98 -0.35 -0.80
N TRP A 18 12.84 0.82 -0.19
CA TRP A 18 13.39 1.09 1.13
C TRP A 18 12.55 0.37 2.21
N CYS A 19 13.21 -0.45 3.02
CA CYS A 19 12.59 -1.12 4.16
C CYS A 19 12.92 -0.33 5.44
N GLU A 20 11.91 0.21 6.13
CA GLU A 20 12.12 0.98 7.36
C GLU A 20 12.59 0.09 8.53
N ILE A 21 12.35 -1.22 8.44
CA ILE A 21 12.79 -2.19 9.46
C ILE A 21 14.28 -2.52 9.28
N CYS A 22 14.71 -2.85 8.05
CA CYS A 22 16.12 -3.10 7.77
C CYS A 22 16.96 -1.83 7.73
N THR A 23 16.34 -0.67 7.50
CA THR A 23 17.01 0.59 7.12
C THR A 23 17.92 0.43 5.88
N GLU A 24 17.50 -0.42 4.95
CA GLU A 24 18.23 -0.75 3.72
C GLU A 24 17.31 -0.87 2.50
N MET A 25 17.91 -0.87 1.32
CA MET A 25 17.21 -1.10 0.05
C MET A 25 17.07 -2.60 -0.23
N VAL A 26 15.84 -3.04 -0.47
CA VAL A 26 15.51 -4.42 -0.80
C VAL A 26 15.16 -4.51 -2.28
N ASP A 27 15.80 -5.45 -2.99
CA ASP A 27 15.50 -5.71 -4.39
C ASP A 27 14.37 -6.73 -4.55
N MET A 28 13.47 -6.47 -5.48
CA MET A 28 12.29 -7.28 -5.72
C MET A 28 12.03 -7.41 -7.20
N ARG A 29 11.93 -8.66 -7.67
CA ARG A 29 11.58 -8.99 -9.05
C ARG A 29 10.09 -9.27 -9.16
N VAL A 30 9.40 -8.50 -10.00
CA VAL A 30 7.95 -8.66 -10.22
C VAL A 30 7.66 -8.82 -11.70
N ASP A 31 7.03 -9.95 -12.04
CA ASP A 31 6.65 -10.25 -13.41
C ASP A 31 5.52 -9.33 -13.88
N LYS A 32 5.62 -8.87 -15.12
CA LYS A 32 4.61 -8.00 -15.72
C LYS A 32 3.24 -8.67 -15.81
N ASP A 33 3.21 -9.97 -16.06
CA ASP A 33 1.95 -10.72 -16.17
C ASP A 33 1.31 -10.94 -14.79
N GLU A 34 2.12 -11.10 -13.74
CA GLU A 34 1.65 -11.05 -12.34
C GLU A 34 0.98 -9.71 -12.05
N ILE A 35 1.66 -8.59 -12.37
CA ILE A 35 1.12 -7.25 -12.19
C ILE A 35 -0.20 -7.11 -12.94
N LYS A 36 -0.26 -7.43 -14.24
CA LYS A 36 -1.50 -7.32 -15.01
C LYS A 36 -2.66 -8.12 -14.43
N ALA A 37 -2.39 -9.34 -13.94
CA ALA A 37 -3.41 -10.19 -13.35
C ALA A 37 -3.99 -9.58 -12.05
N GLY A 38 -3.15 -8.98 -11.22
CA GLY A 38 -3.56 -8.36 -9.96
C GLY A 38 -4.06 -6.92 -10.08
N LEU A 39 -3.51 -6.15 -11.03
CA LEU A 39 -3.81 -4.74 -11.26
C LEU A 39 -5.28 -4.53 -11.58
N LYS A 40 -5.89 -5.39 -12.42
CA LYS A 40 -7.26 -5.30 -12.96
C LYS A 40 -7.63 -3.88 -13.44
N MET A 41 -8.03 -3.00 -12.51
CA MET A 41 -8.40 -1.60 -12.76
C MET A 41 -7.87 -0.61 -11.71
N GLY A 42 -6.88 -1.01 -10.90
CA GLY A 42 -6.37 -0.18 -9.83
C GLY A 42 -4.91 -0.41 -9.54
N ILE A 43 -4.58 -0.56 -8.27
CA ILE A 43 -3.21 -0.73 -7.79
C ILE A 43 -3.00 -2.21 -7.51
N TYR A 44 -1.85 -2.71 -7.95
CA TYR A 44 -1.37 -4.02 -7.60
C TYR A 44 -0.45 -3.91 -6.38
N THR A 45 -0.68 -4.73 -5.36
CA THR A 45 0.15 -4.79 -4.17
C THR A 45 0.94 -6.09 -4.20
N LYS A 46 2.27 -5.98 -4.13
CA LYS A 46 3.17 -7.13 -3.98
C LYS A 46 3.67 -7.18 -2.54
N GLU A 47 3.40 -8.30 -1.88
CA GLU A 47 4.04 -8.68 -0.61
C GLU A 47 5.37 -9.38 -0.90
N HIS A 48 6.39 -9.05 -0.12
CA HIS A 48 7.66 -9.76 -0.11
C HIS A 48 8.20 -9.89 1.31
N ARG A 49 8.52 -11.12 1.70
CA ARG A 49 9.08 -11.44 3.01
C ARG A 49 10.59 -11.54 2.91
N HIS A 50 11.27 -10.95 3.88
CA HIS A 50 12.73 -10.92 3.95
C HIS A 50 13.20 -10.80 5.40
N VAL A 51 14.51 -10.94 5.58
CA VAL A 51 15.26 -10.70 6.82
C VAL A 51 16.43 -9.80 6.47
N ASN A 52 16.85 -8.93 7.40
CA ASN A 52 18.05 -8.14 7.22
C ASN A 52 19.28 -9.07 7.17
N PRO A 53 20.05 -9.10 6.07
CA PRO A 53 21.28 -9.89 6.00
C PRO A 53 22.41 -9.30 6.85
N HIS A 54 22.30 -8.03 7.24
CA HIS A 54 23.31 -7.25 7.94
C HIS A 54 22.71 -6.51 9.15
N PRO A 55 22.12 -7.24 10.14
CA PRO A 55 21.60 -6.59 11.35
C PRO A 55 22.75 -5.99 12.17
N ASP A 56 22.50 -4.87 12.85
CA ASP A 56 23.49 -4.26 13.73
C ASP A 56 23.63 -5.10 15.02
N PRO A 57 24.77 -5.78 15.25
CA PRO A 57 24.93 -6.61 16.44
C PRO A 57 25.11 -5.79 17.74
N GLU A 58 25.34 -4.48 17.64
CA GLU A 58 25.51 -3.58 18.79
C GLU A 58 24.20 -2.93 19.25
N ASP A 59 23.17 -2.92 18.39
CA ASP A 59 21.85 -2.43 18.74
C ASP A 59 21.04 -3.50 19.48
N VAL A 60 20.74 -3.22 20.76
CA VAL A 60 20.00 -4.12 21.64
C VAL A 60 18.52 -4.21 21.30
N ASP A 61 18.00 -3.21 20.57
CA ASP A 61 16.61 -3.14 20.10
C ASP A 61 16.48 -3.61 18.63
N GLU A 62 17.56 -4.14 18.04
CA GLU A 62 17.58 -4.67 16.68
C GLU A 62 16.65 -5.87 16.52
N VAL A 63 15.69 -5.75 15.61
CA VAL A 63 14.67 -6.75 15.31
C VAL A 63 14.60 -7.11 13.83
N SER A 64 15.40 -6.47 12.98
CA SER A 64 15.39 -6.67 11.54
C SER A 64 15.92 -8.04 11.09
N ASN A 65 16.59 -8.77 11.99
CA ASN A 65 16.96 -10.17 11.81
C ASN A 65 15.75 -11.14 11.86
N GLN A 66 14.58 -10.67 12.27
CA GLN A 66 13.32 -11.43 12.24
C GLN A 66 12.63 -11.28 10.89
N GLU A 67 11.91 -12.32 10.44
CA GLU A 67 11.17 -12.27 9.17
C GLU A 67 10.09 -11.18 9.21
N HIS A 68 10.13 -10.32 8.20
CA HIS A 68 9.18 -9.23 8.04
C HIS A 68 8.85 -8.98 6.57
N SER A 69 7.75 -8.27 6.36
CA SER A 69 7.16 -8.05 5.06
C SER A 69 7.41 -6.63 4.58
N ILE A 70 7.68 -6.49 3.28
CA ILE A 70 7.62 -5.22 2.54
C ILE A 70 6.55 -5.30 1.46
N PHE A 71 5.70 -4.30 1.41
CA PHE A 71 4.61 -4.14 0.49
C PHE A 71 4.95 -3.03 -0.48
N ILE A 72 4.93 -3.33 -1.78
CA ILE A 72 5.07 -2.32 -2.83
C ILE A 72 3.76 -2.17 -3.60
N TYR A 73 3.37 -0.92 -3.86
CA TYR A 73 2.14 -0.57 -4.55
C TYR A 73 2.49 -0.10 -5.95
N ILE A 74 2.04 -0.84 -6.96
CA ILE A 74 2.36 -0.60 -8.38
C ILE A 74 1.09 -0.17 -9.11
N ASN A 75 1.14 0.98 -9.79
CA ASN A 75 0.02 1.52 -10.56
C ASN A 75 -0.04 0.93 -11.99
N ASP A 76 -1.04 1.36 -12.76
CA ASP A 76 -1.27 0.96 -14.16
C ASP A 76 -0.18 1.44 -15.12
N ASN A 77 0.63 2.40 -14.68
CA ASN A 77 1.81 2.85 -15.37
C ASN A 77 3.07 2.04 -15.06
N TYR A 78 2.98 1.02 -14.19
CA TYR A 78 4.11 0.26 -13.65
C TYR A 78 5.06 1.09 -12.78
N ASP A 79 4.58 2.21 -12.26
CA ASP A 79 5.33 3.02 -11.31
C ASP A 79 5.02 2.53 -9.89
N ILE A 80 6.05 2.49 -9.05
CA ILE A 80 5.90 2.25 -7.60
C ILE A 80 5.36 3.54 -6.99
N THR A 81 4.16 3.51 -6.43
CA THR A 81 3.51 4.67 -5.82
C THR A 81 3.55 4.65 -4.29
N GLY A 82 4.01 3.55 -3.69
CA GLY A 82 4.28 3.48 -2.26
C GLY A 82 4.99 2.20 -1.85
N VAL A 83 5.56 2.25 -0.65
CA VAL A 83 6.30 1.16 -0.01
C VAL A 83 5.96 1.16 1.48
N ARG A 84 5.72 -0.02 2.08
CA ARG A 84 5.49 -0.18 3.52
C ARG A 84 6.11 -1.45 4.06
N SER A 85 6.81 -1.38 5.18
CA SER A 85 7.39 -2.53 5.87
C SER A 85 6.71 -2.76 7.23
N PHE A 86 6.52 -4.02 7.63
CA PHE A 86 5.90 -4.42 8.91
C PHE A 86 6.26 -5.87 9.27
N PHE A 87 6.18 -6.26 10.55
CA PHE A 87 6.36 -7.63 11.01
C PHE A 87 5.07 -8.46 10.88
N GLY A 88 5.22 -9.76 10.51
CA GLY A 88 4.13 -10.75 10.47
C GLY A 88 3.30 -10.82 9.17
N ASP A 89 2.24 -11.64 9.21
CA ASP A 89 1.32 -11.91 8.08
C ASP A 89 0.32 -10.77 7.80
N SER A 90 0.22 -9.81 8.72
CA SER A 90 -0.62 -8.61 8.63
C SER A 90 -0.12 -7.62 9.68
N PRO A 91 -0.07 -6.31 9.38
CA PRO A 91 0.53 -5.35 10.28
C PRO A 91 -0.18 -5.39 11.63
N SER A 92 0.63 -5.59 12.66
CA SER A 92 0.17 -5.47 14.03
C SER A 92 -0.22 -4.01 14.31
N MET A 93 -1.09 -3.81 15.30
CA MET A 93 -1.73 -2.52 15.54
C MET A 93 -0.77 -1.38 15.86
N SER A 94 0.46 -1.71 16.25
CA SER A 94 1.57 -0.83 16.61
C SER A 94 2.39 -0.33 15.42
N GLU A 95 2.31 -0.97 14.26
CA GLU A 95 3.21 -0.68 13.13
C GLU A 95 2.61 0.33 12.15
N VAL A 96 1.27 0.36 12.06
CA VAL A 96 0.54 1.34 11.23
C VAL A 96 0.56 2.70 11.93
N GLY A 97 1.65 3.45 11.69
CA GLY A 97 1.82 4.83 12.16
C GLY A 97 3.09 5.11 12.96
N ALA A 98 3.96 4.11 13.19
CA ALA A 98 5.19 4.30 13.96
C ALA A 98 6.12 5.42 13.39
N GLY A 99 6.05 5.68 12.07
CA GLY A 99 6.86 6.73 11.41
C GLY A 99 6.17 8.09 11.21
N SER A 100 4.93 8.29 11.68
CA SER A 100 4.13 9.45 11.28
C SER A 100 3.28 10.10 12.37
N ILE A 101 3.46 9.74 13.64
CA ILE A 101 2.64 10.26 14.75
C ILE A 101 3.52 10.93 15.81
N GLU A 102 3.29 12.22 16.07
CA GLU A 102 3.72 12.86 17.32
C GLU A 102 2.96 12.23 18.50
N GLU A 103 3.61 11.95 19.64
CA GLU A 103 2.96 11.37 20.83
C GLU A 103 1.56 11.95 21.09
N GLY A 104 0.52 11.10 21.07
CA GLY A 104 -0.88 11.49 21.24
C GLY A 104 -1.68 11.77 19.96
N GLY A 105 -1.09 11.61 18.78
CA GLY A 105 -1.80 11.78 17.50
C GLY A 105 -2.79 10.65 17.16
N GLU A 106 -3.89 11.03 16.49
CA GLU A 106 -4.93 10.11 16.03
C GLU A 106 -4.66 9.67 14.57
N VAL A 107 -4.38 8.38 14.35
CA VAL A 107 -4.28 7.78 13.02
C VAL A 107 -5.62 7.22 12.58
N ARG A 108 -5.98 7.52 11.34
CA ARG A 108 -7.21 7.05 10.70
C ARG A 108 -6.84 6.03 9.63
N ILE A 109 -7.35 4.81 9.78
CA ILE A 109 -7.00 3.68 8.91
C ILE A 109 -8.26 3.21 8.17
N PRO A 110 -8.36 3.38 6.85
CA PRO A 110 -9.45 2.83 6.06
C PRO A 110 -9.26 1.34 5.76
N ILE A 111 -10.33 0.57 5.93
CA ILE A 111 -10.38 -0.88 5.68
C ILE A 111 -11.58 -1.20 4.79
N VAL A 112 -11.35 -1.92 3.70
CA VAL A 112 -12.40 -2.52 2.87
C VAL A 112 -13.10 -3.63 3.66
N VAL A 113 -14.42 -3.52 3.82
CA VAL A 113 -15.21 -4.49 4.59
C VAL A 113 -16.04 -5.42 3.71
N LYS A 114 -16.07 -5.18 2.40
CA LYS A 114 -16.78 -6.01 1.42
C LYS A 114 -15.97 -6.08 0.15
N GLU A 115 -15.86 -7.28 -0.44
CA GLU A 115 -15.22 -7.43 -1.73
C GLU A 115 -15.99 -6.66 -2.80
N VAL A 116 -15.26 -5.90 -3.62
CA VAL A 116 -15.81 -5.11 -4.72
C VAL A 116 -15.24 -5.62 -6.02
N GLN A 117 -16.12 -6.06 -6.91
CA GLN A 117 -15.73 -6.59 -8.21
C GLN A 117 -15.53 -5.46 -9.24
N PRO A 118 -14.66 -5.66 -10.24
CA PRO A 118 -14.47 -4.69 -11.33
C PRO A 118 -15.77 -4.30 -12.06
N MET A 119 -16.72 -5.24 -12.15
CA MET A 119 -18.04 -5.00 -12.76
C MET A 119 -18.79 -3.82 -12.13
N SER A 120 -18.56 -3.53 -10.84
CA SER A 120 -19.19 -2.39 -10.15
C SER A 120 -18.80 -1.03 -10.75
N VAL A 121 -17.62 -0.91 -11.37
CA VAL A 121 -17.24 0.30 -12.12
C VAL A 121 -17.97 0.36 -13.46
N GLN A 122 -18.04 -0.76 -14.18
CA GLN A 122 -18.71 -0.83 -15.49
C GLN A 122 -20.21 -0.53 -15.39
N LEU A 123 -20.84 -0.94 -14.28
CA LEU A 123 -22.23 -0.65 -13.97
C LEU A 123 -22.45 0.76 -13.39
N GLY A 124 -21.40 1.58 -13.27
CA GLY A 124 -21.48 2.95 -12.75
C GLY A 124 -21.80 3.06 -11.26
N MET A 125 -21.71 1.96 -10.50
CA MET A 125 -22.00 1.95 -9.06
C MET A 125 -20.92 2.66 -8.24
N ILE A 126 -19.68 2.63 -8.73
CA ILE A 126 -18.52 3.34 -8.19
C ILE A 126 -17.67 3.86 -9.34
N SER A 127 -16.93 4.94 -9.09
CA SER A 127 -15.97 5.45 -10.07
C SER A 127 -14.69 4.62 -10.12
N MET A 128 -13.91 4.79 -11.21
CA MET A 128 -12.58 4.20 -11.32
C MET A 128 -11.67 4.64 -10.16
N ASP A 129 -11.66 5.95 -9.86
CA ASP A 129 -10.89 6.51 -8.74
C ASP A 129 -11.29 5.85 -7.41
N GLU A 130 -12.58 5.66 -7.15
CA GLU A 130 -13.08 4.97 -5.95
C GLU A 130 -12.62 3.51 -5.91
N PHE A 131 -12.61 2.80 -7.04
CA PHE A 131 -12.10 1.44 -7.13
C PHE A 131 -10.59 1.37 -6.87
N LYS A 132 -9.80 2.31 -7.39
CA LYS A 132 -8.35 2.39 -7.10
C LYS A 132 -8.10 2.60 -5.61
N LEU A 133 -8.86 3.50 -4.97
CA LEU A 133 -8.76 3.76 -3.54
C LEU A 133 -9.04 2.50 -2.69
N LEU A 134 -10.05 1.70 -3.06
CA LEU A 134 -10.35 0.45 -2.36
C LEU A 134 -9.16 -0.53 -2.36
N LYS A 135 -8.25 -0.46 -3.33
CA LYS A 135 -7.06 -1.34 -3.39
C LYS A 135 -5.99 -1.01 -2.35
N VAL A 136 -6.01 0.21 -1.81
CA VAL A 136 -5.04 0.68 -0.81
C VAL A 136 -5.66 0.86 0.57
N CYS A 137 -6.98 0.73 0.70
CA CYS A 137 -7.70 0.64 1.97
C CYS A 137 -7.67 -0.80 2.53
N ASP A 138 -6.49 -1.40 2.57
CA ASP A 138 -6.23 -2.77 3.03
C ASP A 138 -6.05 -2.89 4.55
N GLY A 139 -6.18 -1.78 5.27
CA GLY A 139 -5.91 -1.71 6.71
C GLY A 139 -4.44 -1.55 7.08
N MET A 140 -3.56 -1.43 6.08
CA MET A 140 -2.12 -1.25 6.27
C MET A 140 -1.67 0.20 6.11
N ASN A 141 -2.56 1.06 5.59
CA ASN A 141 -2.27 2.45 5.26
C ASN A 141 -3.17 3.39 6.07
N SER A 142 -2.65 4.53 6.52
CA SER A 142 -3.47 5.64 7.01
C SER A 142 -4.23 6.32 5.85
N VAL A 143 -5.17 7.22 6.16
CA VAL A 143 -5.85 8.05 5.15
C VAL A 143 -4.86 8.87 4.33
N GLU A 144 -3.85 9.44 4.99
CA GLU A 144 -2.79 10.25 4.39
C GLU A 144 -1.91 9.38 3.48
N GLN A 145 -1.52 8.20 3.95
CA GLN A 145 -0.75 7.24 3.15
C GLN A 145 -1.55 6.72 1.95
N CYS A 146 -2.86 6.46 2.12
CA CYS A 146 -3.74 6.15 0.99
C CYS A 146 -3.76 7.28 -0.04
N ALA A 147 -3.67 8.53 0.40
CA ALA A 147 -3.64 9.70 -0.48
C ALA A 147 -2.33 9.79 -1.27
N GLU A 148 -1.20 9.55 -0.61
CA GLU A 148 0.12 9.43 -1.23
C GLU A 148 0.12 8.33 -2.30
N ILE A 149 -0.27 7.11 -1.93
CA ILE A 149 -0.24 5.94 -2.82
C ILE A 149 -1.21 6.12 -3.99
N ALA A 150 -2.39 6.69 -3.75
CA ALA A 150 -3.36 7.00 -4.80
C ALA A 150 -3.00 8.25 -5.63
N GLN A 151 -1.92 8.96 -5.27
CA GLN A 151 -1.44 10.19 -5.89
C GLN A 151 -2.55 11.24 -6.01
N LYS A 152 -3.28 11.46 -4.91
CA LYS A 152 -4.39 12.42 -4.83
C LYS A 152 -4.30 13.25 -3.55
N PRO A 153 -4.81 14.50 -3.56
CA PRO A 153 -4.94 15.29 -2.35
C PRO A 153 -5.77 14.58 -1.27
N THR A 154 -5.38 14.71 -0.01
CA THR A 154 -6.05 14.10 1.14
C THR A 154 -7.53 14.48 1.22
N ASP A 155 -7.90 15.73 0.93
CA ASP A 155 -9.30 16.18 0.97
C ASP A 155 -10.18 15.44 -0.06
N LYS A 156 -9.62 15.11 -1.22
CA LYS A 156 -10.30 14.32 -2.26
C LYS A 156 -10.48 12.88 -1.78
N ILE A 157 -9.48 12.31 -1.13
CA ILE A 157 -9.52 10.95 -0.58
C ILE A 157 -10.56 10.87 0.52
N GLU A 158 -10.60 11.82 1.45
CA GLU A 158 -11.63 11.86 2.50
C GLU A 158 -13.05 11.91 1.92
N LYS A 159 -13.29 12.75 0.91
CA LYS A 159 -14.60 12.80 0.23
C LYS A 159 -14.96 11.45 -0.41
N MET A 160 -13.98 10.75 -0.97
CA MET A 160 -14.20 9.42 -1.55
C MET A 160 -14.44 8.36 -0.49
N LEU A 161 -13.67 8.36 0.61
CA LEU A 161 -13.86 7.46 1.75
C LEU A 161 -15.25 7.63 2.36
N GLU A 162 -15.73 8.87 2.52
CA GLU A 162 -17.06 9.12 3.06
C GLU A 162 -18.17 8.60 2.13
N LYS A 163 -18.01 8.73 0.80
CA LYS A 163 -18.93 8.11 -0.18
C LYS A 163 -18.92 6.59 -0.08
N LEU A 164 -17.74 5.98 -0.03
CA LEU A 164 -17.56 4.52 0.07
C LEU A 164 -18.10 3.97 1.41
N ARG A 165 -17.94 4.73 2.49
CA ARG A 165 -18.50 4.43 3.81
C ARG A 165 -20.02 4.45 3.79
N LYS A 166 -20.64 5.47 3.17
CA LYS A 166 -22.11 5.52 2.98
C LYS A 166 -22.64 4.34 2.17
N LYS A 167 -21.84 3.80 1.24
CA LYS A 167 -22.13 2.58 0.49
C LYS A 167 -21.86 1.28 1.28
N GLY A 168 -21.31 1.38 2.49
CA GLY A 168 -20.98 0.24 3.34
C GLY A 168 -19.81 -0.61 2.81
N LEU A 169 -18.92 -0.01 2.02
CA LEU A 169 -17.76 -0.69 1.41
C LEU A 169 -16.48 -0.52 2.22
N VAL A 170 -16.36 0.61 2.94
CA VAL A 170 -15.17 0.96 3.73
C VAL A 170 -15.58 1.35 5.15
N LYS A 171 -14.76 0.98 6.13
CA LYS A 171 -14.77 1.56 7.48
C LYS A 171 -13.46 2.30 7.72
N VAL A 172 -13.51 3.41 8.45
CA VAL A 172 -12.30 4.09 8.93
C VAL A 172 -12.21 3.87 10.42
N ILE A 173 -11.20 3.13 10.86
CA ILE A 173 -10.90 2.96 12.28
C ILE A 173 -9.98 4.08 12.73
N LYS A 174 -10.19 4.57 13.95
CA LYS A 174 -9.36 5.58 14.60
C LYS A 174 -8.48 4.89 15.62
N ARG A 175 -7.20 5.24 15.70
CA ARG A 175 -6.28 4.77 16.73
C ARG A 175 -5.43 5.93 17.23
N THR A 176 -5.28 6.02 18.54
CA THR A 176 -4.34 6.91 19.19
C THR A 176 -3.09 6.11 19.52
N SER A 177 -1.90 6.62 19.20
CA SER A 177 -0.67 6.10 19.80
C SER A 177 -0.77 6.31 21.31
N GLY A 178 -0.60 5.22 22.07
CA GLY A 178 -0.59 5.22 23.53
C GLY A 178 0.83 5.27 24.07
#